data_AF-A0A9E3BEZ6-F1
#
_entry.id   AF-A0A9E3BEZ6-F1
#
_cell.length_a   1.000
_cell.length_b   1.000
_cell.length_c   1.000
_cell.angle_alpha   90.00
_cell.angle_beta   90.00
_cell.angle_gamma   90.00
#
_symmetry.space_group_name_H-M   'P 1'
#
loop_
_entity.id
_entity.type
_entity.pdbx_description
1 polymer ?
#
loop_
_entity_poly.entity_id
_entity_poly.type
_entity_poly.pdbx_seq_one_letter_code
_entity_poly.pdbx_strand_id
1 'polypeptide(L)'
;MRTLRTLALGITIALAACSPDAPTAAPTAPTRAVAAAAGPLCLEFNVPPLGTPYGAAYGTPVGAPQWVENGITAAVVPYQPGALFVEAKIDIPPTPFGAGAAPTGRARSISWQFDFTGLPFIPKAVTFDWLDQGSPSPVENLAVNGSPLYIGQLHTPPASMAGIAVGSSVTPAPGGLTGTVKMSGPVQKVIVGGQPVWIDHVCAYP
;
A
#
# COMPACT_ATOMS: atom_id res chain seq x y z
N MET A 1 -63.26 22.38 51.68
CA MET A 1 -62.77 23.57 50.94
C MET A 1 -61.39 23.94 51.48
N ARG A 2 -60.33 23.56 50.78
CA ARG A 2 -58.95 24.03 51.04
C ARG A 2 -58.31 24.31 49.68
N THR A 3 -58.07 25.60 49.46
CA THR A 3 -57.53 26.21 48.24
C THR A 3 -56.02 26.02 48.24
N LEU A 4 -55.46 25.29 47.26
CA LEU A 4 -54.01 25.26 47.03
C LEU A 4 -53.61 26.32 46.01
N ARG A 5 -52.71 27.21 46.44
CA ARG A 5 -52.08 28.26 45.64
C ARG A 5 -50.90 27.70 44.84
N THR A 6 -50.77 28.25 43.65
CA THR A 6 -49.76 28.09 42.59
C THR A 6 -48.32 28.36 43.04
N LEU A 7 -47.36 27.60 42.51
CA LEU A 7 -46.01 28.09 42.21
C LEU A 7 -45.53 27.46 40.89
N ALA A 8 -45.43 28.27 39.85
CA ALA A 8 -44.80 27.92 38.58
C ALA A 8 -43.32 28.31 38.67
N LEU A 9 -42.43 27.32 38.56
CA LEU A 9 -40.98 27.51 38.52
C LEU A 9 -40.57 27.63 37.05
N GLY A 10 -40.27 28.85 36.59
CA GLY A 10 -39.71 29.09 35.26
C GLY A 10 -38.22 28.77 35.25
N ILE A 11 -37.83 27.68 34.59
CA ILE A 11 -36.43 27.32 34.33
C ILE A 11 -36.08 27.82 32.92
N THR A 12 -35.29 28.88 32.81
CA THR A 12 -34.64 29.28 31.56
C THR A 12 -33.39 28.43 31.32
N ILE A 13 -33.43 27.57 30.31
CA ILE A 13 -32.27 26.82 29.81
C ILE A 13 -31.53 27.70 28.81
N ALA A 14 -30.30 28.10 29.12
CA ALA A 14 -29.41 28.73 28.17
C ALA A 14 -28.81 27.66 27.25
N LEU A 15 -29.14 27.70 25.96
CA LEU A 15 -28.50 26.91 24.92
C LEU A 15 -27.12 27.49 24.63
N ALA A 16 -26.07 26.80 25.08
CA ALA A 16 -24.70 27.06 24.64
C ALA A 16 -24.58 26.65 23.17
N ALA A 17 -24.28 27.61 22.30
CA ALA A 17 -24.00 27.35 20.89
C ALA A 17 -22.66 26.61 20.77
N CYS A 18 -22.68 25.37 20.29
CA CYS A 18 -21.49 24.68 19.81
C CYS A 18 -20.96 25.40 18.56
N SER A 19 -19.79 26.00 18.65
CA SER A 19 -19.00 26.38 17.47
C SER A 19 -18.68 25.12 16.65
N PRO A 20 -18.84 25.13 15.31
CA PRO A 20 -18.31 24.06 14.48
C PRO A 20 -16.80 24.22 14.41
N ASP A 21 -16.06 23.28 15.01
CA ASP A 21 -14.63 23.16 14.83
C ASP A 21 -14.30 23.08 13.33
N ALA A 22 -13.38 23.94 12.89
CA ALA A 22 -12.86 23.90 11.53
C ALA A 22 -12.21 22.54 11.27
N PRO A 23 -12.41 21.93 10.08
CA PRO A 23 -11.80 20.65 9.76
C PRO A 23 -10.27 20.80 9.82
N THR A 24 -9.66 20.10 10.77
CA THR A 24 -8.21 19.96 10.84
C THR A 24 -7.76 19.27 9.55
N ALA A 25 -6.96 19.96 8.74
CA ALA A 25 -6.44 19.41 7.49
C ALA A 25 -5.72 18.09 7.78
N ALA A 26 -6.11 17.03 7.07
CA ALA A 26 -5.42 15.75 7.17
C ALA A 26 -3.93 15.94 6.84
N PRO A 27 -3.01 15.29 7.57
CA PRO A 27 -1.59 15.39 7.28
C PRO A 27 -1.33 14.96 5.85
N THR A 28 -0.71 15.84 5.06
CA THR A 28 -0.29 15.54 3.70
C THR A 28 0.82 14.50 3.71
N ALA A 29 0.67 13.46 2.89
CA ALA A 29 1.66 12.39 2.80
C ALA A 29 3.05 12.93 2.37
N PRO A 30 4.14 12.45 2.98
CA PRO A 30 5.49 12.86 2.57
C PRO A 30 5.71 12.57 1.08
N THR A 31 6.25 13.55 0.35
CA THR A 31 6.32 13.52 -1.12
C THR A 31 7.73 13.87 -1.61
N ARG A 32 8.23 13.14 -2.61
CA ARG A 32 9.39 13.52 -3.43
C ARG A 32 8.93 13.95 -4.84
N ALA A 33 9.42 15.09 -5.31
CA ALA A 33 9.05 15.66 -6.61
C ALA A 33 9.48 14.79 -7.79
N VAL A 34 8.66 14.81 -8.86
CA VAL A 34 8.95 14.16 -10.15
C VAL A 34 9.82 15.06 -11.00
N ALA A 35 11.02 14.62 -11.39
CA ALA A 35 11.74 15.24 -12.51
C ALA A 35 11.13 14.75 -13.84
N ALA A 36 11.05 15.60 -14.87
CA ALA A 36 10.61 15.19 -16.20
C ALA A 36 11.53 14.08 -16.73
N ALA A 37 11.07 12.83 -16.72
CA ALA A 37 11.94 11.68 -16.94
C ALA A 37 11.88 11.17 -18.38
N ALA A 38 13.06 11.03 -18.99
CA ALA A 38 13.28 10.28 -20.24
C ALA A 38 13.47 8.76 -20.00
N GLY A 39 13.18 8.28 -18.78
CA GLY A 39 13.40 6.91 -18.32
C GLY A 39 12.38 6.50 -17.26
N PRO A 40 12.52 5.31 -16.64
CA PRO A 40 11.58 4.85 -15.65
C PRO A 40 11.56 5.74 -14.40
N LEU A 41 10.40 5.83 -13.75
CA LEU A 41 10.23 6.40 -12.42
C LEU A 41 9.99 5.27 -11.44
N CYS A 42 10.78 5.21 -10.36
CA CYS A 42 10.78 4.08 -9.43
C CYS A 42 10.48 4.51 -7.99
N LEU A 43 9.84 3.63 -7.24
CA LEU A 43 9.71 3.72 -5.79
C LEU A 43 10.65 2.70 -5.16
N GLU A 44 11.60 3.21 -4.37
CA GLU A 44 12.74 2.45 -3.82
C GLU A 44 12.68 2.28 -2.30
N PHE A 45 11.53 2.61 -1.69
CA PHE A 45 11.31 2.56 -0.24
C PHE A 45 12.31 3.39 0.59
N ASN A 46 12.91 4.41 -0.02
CA ASN A 46 13.92 5.27 0.61
C ASN A 46 13.34 6.58 1.15
N VAL A 47 12.03 6.82 0.97
CA VAL A 47 11.35 8.00 1.51
C VAL A 47 10.98 7.83 2.99
N PRO A 48 10.21 6.81 3.42
CA PRO A 48 9.96 6.62 4.83
C PRO A 48 11.23 6.08 5.53
N PRO A 49 11.52 6.47 6.79
CA PRO A 49 12.65 5.95 7.52
C PRO A 49 12.62 4.42 7.65
N LEU A 50 13.81 3.79 7.66
CA LEU A 50 13.93 2.37 7.99
C LEU A 50 13.24 2.07 9.33
N GLY A 51 12.45 1.00 9.36
CA GLY A 51 11.69 0.59 10.53
C GLY A 51 10.26 1.14 10.58
N THR A 52 9.88 2.06 9.69
CA THR A 52 8.52 2.64 9.65
C THR A 52 7.46 1.54 9.49
N PRO A 53 6.55 1.38 10.46
CA PRO A 53 5.52 0.36 10.40
C PRO A 53 4.18 0.91 9.85
N TYR A 54 3.41 0.01 9.26
CA TYR A 54 2.06 0.24 8.75
C TYR A 54 1.16 -0.94 9.13
N GLY A 55 -0.12 -0.71 9.37
CA GLY A 55 -1.10 -1.76 9.66
C GLY A 55 -2.06 -1.39 10.77
N ALA A 56 -2.94 -2.33 11.15
CA ALA A 56 -4.01 -2.07 12.12
C ALA A 56 -3.47 -1.61 13.48
N ALA A 57 -2.41 -2.25 13.97
CA ALA A 57 -1.79 -1.92 15.27
C ALA A 57 -1.17 -0.51 15.30
N TYR A 58 -0.92 0.08 14.14
CA TYR A 58 -0.28 1.38 13.97
C TYR A 58 -1.28 2.48 13.57
N GLY A 59 -2.58 2.17 13.56
CA GLY A 59 -3.63 3.12 13.19
C GLY A 59 -3.61 3.52 11.72
N THR A 60 -2.94 2.75 10.86
CA THR A 60 -2.82 3.07 9.43
C THR A 60 -4.17 2.94 8.73
N PRO A 61 -4.70 3.98 8.09
CA PRO A 61 -5.95 3.87 7.36
C PRO A 61 -5.78 3.00 6.10
N VAL A 62 -6.71 2.07 5.90
CA VAL A 62 -6.73 1.20 4.71
C VAL A 62 -6.86 2.03 3.44
N GLY A 63 -5.96 1.80 2.48
CA GLY A 63 -6.01 2.40 1.14
C GLY A 63 -5.66 3.89 1.09
N ALA A 64 -5.48 4.55 2.24
CA ALA A 64 -5.04 5.95 2.25
C ALA A 64 -3.57 6.05 1.80
N PRO A 65 -3.21 7.09 1.04
CA PRO A 65 -1.82 7.39 0.71
C PRO A 65 -0.97 7.47 1.98
N GLN A 66 0.13 6.71 2.01
CA GLN A 66 1.09 6.73 3.11
C GLN A 66 2.30 7.61 2.77
N TRP A 67 2.80 7.53 1.54
CA TRP A 67 3.81 8.44 1.00
C TRP A 67 3.76 8.44 -0.54
N VAL A 68 4.49 9.39 -1.13
CA VAL A 68 4.71 9.48 -2.57
C VAL A 68 6.21 9.54 -2.85
N GLU A 69 6.69 8.66 -3.72
CA GLU A 69 8.08 8.62 -4.16
C GLU A 69 8.12 8.65 -5.69
N ASN A 70 8.80 9.66 -6.26
CA ASN A 70 8.91 9.84 -7.70
C ASN A 70 7.55 9.81 -8.44
N GLY A 71 6.50 10.34 -7.79
CA GLY A 71 5.14 10.40 -8.33
C GLY A 71 4.31 9.12 -8.16
N ILE A 72 4.91 8.05 -7.63
CA ILE A 72 4.22 6.80 -7.29
C ILE A 72 3.71 6.92 -5.87
N THR A 73 2.40 6.79 -5.69
CA THR A 73 1.78 6.79 -4.35
C THR A 73 1.78 5.38 -3.79
N ALA A 74 2.32 5.20 -2.58
CA ALA A 74 2.22 3.95 -1.86
C ALA A 74 1.14 4.01 -0.78
N ALA A 75 0.39 2.93 -0.67
CA ALA A 75 -0.62 2.68 0.35
C ALA A 75 -0.55 1.22 0.82
N VAL A 76 -1.27 0.91 1.89
CA VAL A 76 -1.46 -0.47 2.37
C VAL A 76 -2.93 -0.85 2.35
N VAL A 77 -3.22 -2.09 1.97
CA VAL A 77 -4.57 -2.65 1.87
C VAL A 77 -4.64 -4.04 2.50
N PRO A 78 -5.84 -4.54 2.86
CA PRO A 78 -6.01 -5.87 3.41
C PRO A 78 -5.46 -6.97 2.50
N TYR A 79 -4.77 -7.91 3.12
CA TYR A 79 -4.36 -9.17 2.54
C TYR A 79 -5.54 -10.14 2.43
N GLN A 80 -5.49 -11.02 1.44
CA GLN A 80 -6.44 -12.12 1.26
C GLN A 80 -5.67 -13.44 1.14
N PRO A 81 -6.26 -14.57 1.55
CA PRO A 81 -7.61 -14.69 2.11
C PRO A 81 -7.72 -14.14 3.54
N GLY A 82 -8.95 -13.79 3.94
CA GLY A 82 -9.29 -13.46 5.33
C GLY A 82 -9.29 -11.97 5.71
N ALA A 83 -9.10 -11.08 4.73
CA ALA A 83 -9.07 -9.62 4.95
C ALA A 83 -8.14 -9.18 6.09
N LEU A 84 -6.99 -9.84 6.23
CA LEU A 84 -6.01 -9.55 7.28
C LEU A 84 -5.31 -8.21 7.00
N PHE A 85 -5.00 -7.46 8.04
CA PHE A 85 -4.34 -6.16 7.94
C PHE A 85 -3.33 -5.99 9.07
N VAL A 86 -2.37 -6.92 9.13
CA VAL A 86 -1.49 -7.08 10.30
C VAL A 86 -0.37 -6.06 10.26
N GLU A 87 0.62 -6.23 9.39
CA GLU A 87 1.80 -5.36 9.38
C GLU A 87 2.48 -5.30 8.01
N ALA A 88 2.78 -4.08 7.57
CA ALA A 88 3.78 -3.77 6.57
C ALA A 88 4.89 -2.95 7.24
N LYS A 89 6.11 -3.03 6.74
CA LYS A 89 7.25 -2.33 7.34
C LYS A 89 8.30 -2.01 6.30
N ILE A 90 8.92 -0.83 6.42
CA ILE A 90 10.18 -0.54 5.72
C ILE A 90 11.29 -1.29 6.44
N ASP A 91 11.89 -2.28 5.79
CA ASP A 91 12.80 -3.22 6.43
C ASP A 91 13.99 -3.58 5.53
N ILE A 92 15.07 -4.08 6.13
CA ILE A 92 16.17 -4.69 5.38
C ILE A 92 15.82 -6.15 5.12
N PRO A 93 15.87 -6.63 3.87
CA PRO A 93 15.56 -8.01 3.62
C PRO A 93 16.65 -8.93 4.19
N PRO A 94 16.26 -10.08 4.75
CA PRO A 94 17.19 -11.06 5.29
C PRO A 94 18.06 -11.73 4.23
N THR A 95 17.74 -11.56 2.96
CA THR A 95 18.55 -11.99 1.82
C THR A 95 18.56 -10.88 0.79
N PRO A 96 19.73 -10.40 0.31
CA PRO A 96 19.78 -9.36 -0.70
C PRO A 96 19.06 -9.76 -1.99
N PHE A 97 18.27 -8.85 -2.55
CA PHE A 97 17.59 -8.97 -3.84
C PHE A 97 17.34 -7.57 -4.43
N GLY A 98 16.88 -7.46 -5.67
CA GLY A 98 16.70 -6.14 -6.32
C GLY A 98 18.02 -5.36 -6.40
N ALA A 99 18.07 -4.11 -5.90
CA ALA A 99 19.34 -3.37 -5.78
C ALA A 99 20.23 -3.79 -4.61
N GLY A 100 19.93 -4.89 -3.94
CA GLY A 100 20.79 -5.51 -2.93
C GLY A 100 20.22 -5.40 -1.52
N ALA A 101 21.02 -4.89 -0.58
CA ALA A 101 20.65 -4.78 0.84
C ALA A 101 20.11 -3.39 1.19
N ALA A 102 19.23 -2.85 0.35
CA ALA A 102 18.57 -1.56 0.56
C ALA A 102 17.29 -1.73 1.42
N PRO A 103 16.71 -0.63 1.94
CA PRO A 103 15.36 -0.66 2.47
C PRO A 103 14.35 -1.19 1.44
N THR A 104 13.43 -2.01 1.90
CA THR A 104 12.40 -2.66 1.06
C THR A 104 11.04 -2.60 1.76
N GLY A 105 9.97 -2.82 1.01
CA GLY A 105 8.62 -2.96 1.55
C GLY A 105 8.35 -4.38 1.99
N ARG A 106 8.52 -4.69 3.28
CA ARG A 106 8.09 -5.98 3.85
C ARG A 106 6.58 -5.99 4.09
N ALA A 107 5.90 -7.04 3.66
CA ALA A 107 4.50 -7.30 3.96
C ALA A 107 4.35 -8.60 4.76
N ARG A 108 3.58 -8.57 5.85
CA ARG A 108 3.20 -9.74 6.66
C ARG A 108 1.70 -9.70 6.93
N SER A 109 0.93 -10.49 6.18
CA SER A 109 -0.54 -10.50 6.24
C SER A 109 -1.15 -9.12 5.98
N ILE A 110 -0.59 -8.44 4.98
CA ILE A 110 -1.04 -7.15 4.44
C ILE A 110 -0.61 -7.09 2.96
N SER A 111 -1.12 -6.14 2.19
CA SER A 111 -0.61 -5.86 0.85
C SER A 111 -0.25 -4.39 0.66
N TRP A 112 0.80 -4.16 -0.12
CA TRP A 112 1.12 -2.86 -0.67
C TRP A 112 0.20 -2.56 -1.85
N GLN A 113 -0.16 -1.29 -2.01
CA GLN A 113 -0.82 -0.77 -3.19
C GLN A 113 0.04 0.38 -3.73
N PHE A 114 0.37 0.31 -5.02
CA PHE A 114 1.08 1.34 -5.75
C PHE A 114 0.15 1.98 -6.78
N ASP A 115 0.01 3.29 -6.73
CA ASP A 115 -0.79 4.09 -7.65
C ASP A 115 0.13 4.97 -8.50
N PHE A 116 0.03 4.79 -9.82
CA PHE A 116 0.86 5.41 -10.84
C PHE A 116 0.14 6.57 -11.55
N THR A 117 -1.08 6.92 -11.14
CA THR A 117 -1.89 7.97 -11.80
C THR A 117 -1.31 9.38 -11.61
N GLY A 118 -0.41 9.56 -10.64
CA GLY A 118 0.34 10.81 -10.42
C GLY A 118 1.53 11.02 -11.36
N LEU A 119 1.83 10.07 -12.25
CA LEU A 119 2.95 10.16 -13.18
C LEU A 119 2.64 11.06 -14.39
N PRO A 120 3.65 11.70 -15.00
CA PRO A 120 3.47 12.55 -16.18
C PRO A 120 3.23 11.76 -17.48
N PHE A 121 3.11 10.43 -17.39
CA PHE A 121 2.83 9.52 -18.49
C PHE A 121 1.97 8.35 -17.99
N ILE A 122 1.28 7.68 -18.92
CA ILE A 122 0.63 6.40 -18.63
C ILE A 122 1.70 5.30 -18.78
N PRO A 123 2.01 4.53 -17.72
CA PRO A 123 3.01 3.47 -17.81
C PRO A 123 2.65 2.45 -18.90
N LYS A 124 3.59 2.15 -19.80
CA LYS A 124 3.50 1.02 -20.75
C LYS A 124 4.01 -0.28 -20.16
N ALA A 125 4.78 -0.19 -19.08
CA ALA A 125 5.13 -1.33 -18.26
C ALA A 125 5.35 -0.91 -16.81
N VAL A 126 5.08 -1.83 -15.89
CA VAL A 126 5.49 -1.73 -14.48
C VAL A 126 6.26 -2.99 -14.11
N THR A 127 7.34 -2.81 -13.34
CA THR A 127 8.08 -3.91 -12.73
C THR A 127 8.15 -3.73 -11.22
N PHE A 128 8.33 -4.84 -10.51
CA PHE A 128 8.78 -4.83 -9.12
C PHE A 128 9.57 -6.11 -8.85
N ASP A 129 10.56 -5.99 -7.97
CA ASP A 129 11.31 -7.11 -7.47
C ASP A 129 10.65 -7.67 -6.22
N TRP A 130 10.76 -8.98 -6.02
CA TRP A 130 10.19 -9.66 -4.87
C TRP A 130 11.16 -10.68 -4.27
N LEU A 131 11.06 -10.88 -2.96
CA LEU A 131 11.66 -11.97 -2.21
C LEU A 131 10.57 -12.64 -1.38
N ASP A 132 10.38 -13.94 -1.59
CA ASP A 132 9.55 -14.82 -0.78
C ASP A 132 10.46 -15.79 -0.03
N GLN A 133 10.42 -15.78 1.30
CA GLN A 133 11.22 -16.66 2.16
C GLN A 133 10.45 -17.89 2.65
N GLY A 134 9.31 -18.17 2.03
CA GLY A 134 8.43 -19.25 2.41
C GLY A 134 7.65 -18.94 3.68
N SER A 135 6.47 -19.55 3.73
CA SER A 135 5.56 -19.56 4.86
C SER A 135 4.82 -20.90 4.86
N PRO A 136 4.30 -21.35 6.02
CA PRO A 136 3.41 -22.51 6.07
C PRO A 136 2.16 -22.37 5.17
N SER A 137 1.82 -21.15 4.73
CA SER A 137 0.78 -20.87 3.74
C SER A 137 1.28 -19.77 2.81
N PRO A 138 2.02 -20.12 1.75
CA PRO A 138 2.71 -19.17 0.90
C PRO A 138 1.74 -18.71 -0.18
N VAL A 139 0.84 -17.81 0.15
CA VAL A 139 0.03 -17.15 -0.88
C VAL A 139 0.28 -15.67 -0.80
N GLU A 140 0.55 -15.11 -1.97
CA GLU A 140 0.67 -13.70 -2.22
C GLU A 140 -0.58 -13.20 -2.93
N ASN A 141 -0.85 -11.93 -2.68
CA ASN A 141 -1.83 -11.15 -3.39
C ASN A 141 -1.19 -10.53 -4.62
N LEU A 142 -1.88 -10.55 -5.76
CA LEU A 142 -1.52 -9.77 -6.93
C LEU A 142 -2.78 -9.23 -7.61
N ALA A 143 -2.85 -7.94 -7.87
CA ALA A 143 -3.89 -7.35 -8.72
C ALA A 143 -3.33 -6.18 -9.53
N VAL A 144 -3.92 -5.93 -10.70
CA VAL A 144 -3.56 -4.80 -11.55
C VAL A 144 -4.84 -4.11 -12.04
N ASN A 145 -4.86 -2.78 -12.00
CA ASN A 145 -5.96 -1.96 -12.51
C ASN A 145 -7.37 -2.36 -12.00
N GLY A 146 -7.47 -2.82 -10.75
CA GLY A 146 -8.73 -3.27 -10.18
C GLY A 146 -9.22 -4.63 -10.68
N SER A 147 -8.35 -5.43 -11.32
CA SER A 147 -8.63 -6.83 -11.61
C SER A 147 -9.07 -7.56 -10.34
N PRO A 148 -9.81 -8.67 -10.45
CA PRO A 148 -9.95 -9.61 -9.35
C PRO A 148 -8.57 -9.94 -8.77
N LEU A 149 -8.53 -10.06 -7.45
CA LEU A 149 -7.31 -10.35 -6.73
C LEU A 149 -6.88 -11.79 -7.01
N TYR A 150 -5.68 -11.97 -7.57
CA TYR A 150 -5.02 -13.27 -7.61
C TYR A 150 -4.47 -13.57 -6.22
N ILE A 151 -4.81 -14.76 -5.71
CA ILE A 151 -4.31 -15.30 -4.44
C ILE A 151 -3.53 -16.56 -4.81
N GLY A 152 -2.21 -16.49 -4.76
CA GLY A 152 -1.34 -17.56 -5.21
C GLY A 152 0.12 -17.14 -5.21
N GLN A 153 0.93 -17.79 -6.02
CA GLN A 153 2.38 -17.64 -5.98
C GLN A 153 2.90 -16.57 -6.95
N LEU A 154 3.77 -15.67 -6.50
CA LEU A 154 4.41 -14.67 -7.38
C LEU A 154 5.35 -15.28 -8.42
N HIS A 155 5.88 -16.48 -8.18
CA HIS A 155 6.75 -17.17 -9.13
C HIS A 155 5.98 -17.79 -10.32
N THR A 156 4.65 -17.89 -10.22
CA THR A 156 3.75 -18.39 -11.27
C THR A 156 2.46 -17.55 -11.35
N PRO A 157 2.54 -16.25 -11.68
CA PRO A 157 1.36 -15.41 -11.77
C PRO A 157 0.53 -15.78 -13.01
N PRO A 158 -0.76 -15.41 -13.07
CA PRO A 158 -1.54 -15.53 -14.30
C PRO A 158 -0.85 -14.78 -15.44
N ALA A 159 -0.78 -15.37 -16.64
CA ALA A 159 -0.11 -14.75 -17.78
C ALA A 159 -0.75 -13.43 -18.24
N SER A 160 -2.00 -13.18 -17.83
CA SER A 160 -2.67 -11.90 -18.02
C SER A 160 -3.65 -11.58 -16.89
N MET A 161 -3.76 -10.30 -16.55
CA MET A 161 -4.74 -9.77 -15.62
C MET A 161 -5.30 -8.46 -16.18
N ALA A 162 -6.62 -8.35 -16.30
CA ALA A 162 -7.30 -7.18 -16.90
C ALA A 162 -6.73 -6.76 -18.28
N GLY A 163 -6.32 -7.73 -19.12
CA GLY A 163 -5.73 -7.48 -20.44
C GLY A 163 -4.27 -6.99 -20.41
N ILE A 164 -3.66 -6.86 -19.23
CA ILE A 164 -2.23 -6.60 -19.06
C ILE A 164 -1.49 -7.94 -19.10
N ALA A 165 -0.42 -8.04 -19.87
CA ALA A 165 0.42 -9.24 -19.87
C ALA A 165 1.28 -9.23 -18.60
N VAL A 166 1.32 -10.35 -17.87
CA VAL A 166 2.05 -10.47 -16.60
C VAL A 166 2.99 -11.66 -16.68
N GLY A 167 4.22 -11.49 -16.23
CA GLY A 167 5.18 -12.56 -16.08
C GLY A 167 6.08 -12.32 -14.88
N SER A 168 6.65 -13.39 -14.33
CA SER A 168 7.68 -13.29 -13.30
C SER A 168 8.93 -14.03 -13.73
N SER A 169 10.09 -13.42 -13.54
CA SER A 169 11.35 -14.18 -13.44
C SER A 169 11.41 -14.86 -12.06
N VAL A 170 12.23 -15.91 -11.95
CA VAL A 170 12.42 -16.66 -10.71
C VAL A 170 13.87 -17.07 -10.60
N THR A 171 14.47 -16.78 -9.46
CA THR A 171 15.85 -17.10 -9.11
C THR A 171 15.88 -17.68 -7.70
N PRO A 172 16.55 -18.82 -7.47
CA PRO A 172 16.76 -19.34 -6.12
C PRO A 172 17.53 -18.35 -5.25
N ALA A 173 17.10 -18.20 -3.99
CA ALA A 173 17.77 -17.36 -3.01
C ALA A 173 17.91 -18.12 -1.67
N PRO A 174 18.89 -17.78 -0.82
CA PRO A 174 18.95 -18.30 0.53
C PRO A 174 17.60 -18.16 1.27
N GLY A 175 17.04 -19.30 1.68
CA GLY A 175 15.77 -19.33 2.40
C GLY A 175 14.51 -19.15 1.54
N GLY A 176 14.60 -19.06 0.21
CA GLY A 176 13.40 -18.96 -0.63
C GLY A 176 13.66 -18.65 -2.10
N LEU A 177 12.79 -17.83 -2.68
CA LEU A 177 12.81 -17.44 -4.09
C LEU A 177 12.82 -15.92 -4.22
N THR A 178 13.49 -15.42 -5.24
CA THR A 178 13.38 -14.03 -5.66
C THR A 178 13.07 -13.93 -7.13
N GLY A 179 12.62 -12.78 -7.59
CA GLY A 179 12.36 -12.53 -8.99
C GLY A 179 11.88 -11.12 -9.23
N THR A 180 11.50 -10.88 -10.48
CA THR A 180 10.93 -9.62 -10.94
C THR A 180 9.62 -9.93 -11.63
N VAL A 181 8.53 -9.33 -11.15
CA VAL A 181 7.28 -9.32 -11.90
C VAL A 181 7.34 -8.18 -12.91
N LYS A 182 6.95 -8.47 -14.16
CA LYS A 182 6.75 -7.48 -15.22
C LYS A 182 5.31 -7.52 -15.69
N MET A 183 4.66 -6.36 -15.66
CA MET A 183 3.34 -6.10 -16.19
C MET A 183 3.47 -5.21 -17.43
N SER A 184 3.03 -5.67 -18.60
CA SER A 184 3.16 -4.96 -19.88
C SER A 184 1.78 -4.54 -20.40
N GLY A 185 1.59 -3.23 -20.56
CA GLY A 185 0.32 -2.58 -20.88
C GLY A 185 0.10 -1.31 -20.04
N PRO A 186 -1.05 -0.62 -20.20
CA PRO A 186 -1.37 0.59 -19.45
C PRO A 186 -1.64 0.29 -17.96
N VAL A 187 -0.61 0.34 -17.12
CA VAL A 187 -0.72 0.03 -15.67
C VAL A 187 -0.91 1.32 -14.87
N GLN A 188 -2.01 1.41 -14.14
CA GLN A 188 -2.37 2.55 -13.28
C GLN A 188 -2.27 2.22 -11.79
N LYS A 189 -2.52 0.96 -11.43
CA LYS A 189 -2.50 0.52 -10.03
C LYS A 189 -2.04 -0.92 -9.92
N VAL A 190 -1.21 -1.21 -8.93
CA VAL A 190 -0.78 -2.57 -8.57
C VAL A 190 -1.06 -2.81 -7.10
N ILE A 191 -1.57 -3.99 -6.77
CA ILE A 191 -1.60 -4.51 -5.40
C ILE A 191 -0.69 -5.72 -5.36
N VAL A 192 0.21 -5.76 -4.38
CA VAL A 192 1.09 -6.90 -4.12
C VAL A 192 1.37 -7.05 -2.63
N GLY A 193 1.36 -8.28 -2.12
CA GLY A 193 1.72 -8.55 -0.72
C GLY A 193 1.53 -10.01 -0.37
N GLY A 194 1.65 -10.37 0.90
CA GLY A 194 1.72 -11.79 1.26
C GLY A 194 2.04 -12.06 2.71
N GLN A 195 2.49 -13.29 2.97
CA GLN A 195 2.90 -13.76 4.28
C GLN A 195 4.19 -14.58 4.22
N PRO A 196 5.30 -14.08 4.77
CA PRO A 196 5.84 -12.75 4.54
C PRO A 196 6.50 -12.62 3.15
N VAL A 197 6.37 -11.46 2.51
CA VAL A 197 7.03 -11.14 1.22
C VAL A 197 7.68 -9.76 1.29
N TRP A 198 8.80 -9.58 0.61
CA TRP A 198 9.47 -8.29 0.46
C TRP A 198 9.34 -7.81 -0.98
N ILE A 199 9.10 -6.52 -1.15
CA ILE A 199 8.94 -5.85 -2.43
C ILE A 199 9.98 -4.75 -2.53
N ASP A 200 10.58 -4.60 -3.71
CA ASP A 200 11.56 -3.57 -4.01
C ASP A 200 11.46 -3.09 -5.46
N HIS A 201 12.12 -1.99 -5.82
CA HIS A 201 12.29 -1.51 -7.21
C HIS A 201 10.98 -1.43 -8.00
N VAL A 202 9.97 -0.74 -7.45
CA VAL A 202 8.67 -0.60 -8.12
C VAL A 202 8.77 0.49 -9.18
N CYS A 203 9.03 0.10 -10.43
CA CYS A 203 9.34 1.00 -11.53
C CYS A 203 8.23 1.07 -12.57
N ALA A 204 7.93 2.29 -13.03
CA ALA A 204 7.00 2.57 -14.12
C ALA A 204 7.74 3.10 -15.35
N TYR A 205 7.48 2.51 -16.51
CA TYR A 205 8.14 2.83 -17.79
C TYR A 205 7.17 3.52 -18.75
N PRO A 206 7.57 4.60 -19.45
CA PRO A 206 6.72 5.36 -20.37
C PRO A 206 6.46 4.68 -21.73
#